data_AF-A0A8C4QX30-F1
#
_entry.id   AF-A0A8C4QX30-F1
#
_cell.length_a   1.000
_cell.length_b   1.000
_cell.length_c   1.000
_cell.angle_alpha   90.00
_cell.angle_beta   90.00
_cell.angle_gamma   90.00
#
_symmetry.space_group_name_H-M   'P 1'
#
loop_
_entity.id
_entity.type
_entity.pdbx_description
1 polymer ?
#
loop_
_entity_poly.entity_id
_entity_poly.type
_entity_poly.pdbx_seq_one_letter_code
_entity_poly.pdbx_strand_id
1 'polypeptide(L)'
;MGVLGLMTFMNNCPGGCEKVSLHELATCRRGAGVGAGVRPGVGAGVRRMAVDAPSMVRTWYTPEAWVQGGQWKEYMASLSRFLKALHNAHLHPVFFFDEGITQMKLQKWVQRRLKNGQEISEIFKYVRHTGQQPGRKMFTIPTCLCTFSKLALRSLGAEVVICLGECDKEVARYAKDMDCIGILSADSDFLIYDTVPLLSAHKLNMDDMSTVMYSREALCRQLGLAVSDLPVLACLVGNDHVSFDELQVFRTRCVGNYRGCRADVIIPRVAQHVSHLPHEHDALKSIERSCFPMRSQGVLCDAVAEYLLPGQCTPWLDCTTDRSEADVESPLCDDANLLQLVQEKTSAGQMNFVHHVLFTGKVEWSNALEDPDEASLPPTALIYRLVRQHIYSLVLGARSVEEASMKPKVKEWMVYHGNSLNEPHLISAVPLTLPGVPLDMYGLWQSEDMSDRKMQAFLACFDLADMFQIFKSLQPAHLALCCLLRYCVTKVPGLCLADIQALLAQALCLSSMDAKDLADLPGSPVAPRAVHLGSMFVRGLYMLLAVNAACGEPFEQEGLMPWMLFDGKLFQLKYHQAHNSSSPTALLKTKEQLQIFGNLFEMCTSAPLRDNDSDKTCWRSWATRTS
;
A
#
# COMPACT_ATOMS: atom_id res chain seq x y z
N MET A 1 -2.75 -9.98 13.20
CA MET A 1 -1.42 -10.06 12.58
C MET A 1 -0.42 -10.37 13.69
N GLY A 2 0.78 -10.83 13.34
CA GLY A 2 1.80 -11.24 14.31
C GLY A 2 1.59 -12.61 14.96
N VAL A 3 2.09 -12.76 16.19
CA VAL A 3 2.00 -13.98 17.01
C VAL A 3 0.56 -14.47 17.20
N LEU A 4 0.33 -15.73 16.85
CA LEU A 4 -1.02 -16.28 16.84
C LEU A 4 -1.67 -16.27 18.23
N GLY A 5 -2.82 -15.60 18.32
CA GLY A 5 -3.67 -15.62 19.51
C GLY A 5 -3.15 -14.81 20.70
N LEU A 6 -2.00 -14.15 20.55
CA LEU A 6 -1.38 -13.34 21.61
C LEU A 6 -2.29 -12.19 22.07
N MET A 7 -2.90 -11.46 21.14
CA MET A 7 -3.85 -10.40 21.52
C MET A 7 -5.06 -10.92 22.28
N THR A 8 -5.59 -12.08 21.89
CA THR A 8 -6.71 -12.73 22.59
C THR A 8 -6.31 -13.12 24.00
N PHE A 9 -5.10 -13.66 24.19
CA PHE A 9 -4.55 -13.95 25.51
C PHE A 9 -4.40 -12.67 26.36
N MET A 10 -3.82 -11.61 25.79
CA MET A 10 -3.59 -10.34 26.48
C MET A 10 -4.87 -9.68 26.97
N ASN A 11 -5.96 -9.78 26.19
CA ASN A 11 -7.27 -9.26 26.61
C ASN A 11 -7.85 -9.97 27.85
N ASN A 12 -7.40 -11.20 28.13
CA ASN A 12 -7.83 -11.97 29.31
C ASN A 12 -6.75 -12.02 30.40
N CYS A 13 -5.56 -11.43 30.14
CA CYS A 13 -4.44 -11.42 31.07
C CYS A 13 -4.67 -10.35 32.16
N PRO A 14 -4.65 -10.70 33.46
CA PRO A 14 -4.78 -9.72 34.53
C PRO A 14 -3.72 -8.62 34.45
N GLY A 15 -4.15 -7.37 34.28
CA GLY A 15 -3.25 -6.23 34.07
C GLY A 15 -2.52 -6.23 32.71
N GLY A 16 -2.86 -7.15 31.80
CA GLY A 16 -2.27 -7.25 30.47
C GLY A 16 -2.77 -6.19 29.50
N CYS A 17 -4.01 -5.71 29.69
CA CYS A 17 -4.58 -4.63 28.90
C CYS A 17 -5.23 -3.56 29.81
N GLU A 18 -4.89 -2.30 29.57
CA GLU A 18 -5.38 -1.15 30.33
C GLU A 18 -5.99 -0.12 29.38
N LYS A 19 -7.18 0.41 29.71
CA LYS A 19 -7.74 1.55 28.97
C LYS A 19 -6.98 2.80 29.39
N VAL A 20 -6.41 3.52 28.41
CA VAL A 20 -5.59 4.72 28.62
C VAL A 20 -6.12 5.88 27.79
N SER A 21 -5.95 7.10 28.29
CA SER A 21 -6.10 8.32 27.48
C SER A 21 -4.76 8.70 26.87
N LEU A 22 -4.71 8.86 25.55
CA LEU A 22 -3.49 9.28 24.86
C LEU A 22 -3.08 10.70 25.26
N HIS A 23 -4.04 11.58 25.54
CA HIS A 23 -3.79 12.92 26.04
C HIS A 23 -3.14 12.89 27.44
N GLU A 24 -3.62 12.01 28.34
CA GLU A 24 -3.01 11.83 29.67
C GLU A 24 -1.60 11.25 29.55
N LEU A 25 -1.39 10.26 28.67
CA LEU A 25 -0.05 9.72 28.41
C LEU A 25 0.92 10.77 27.84
N ALA A 26 0.43 11.71 27.03
CA ALA A 26 1.24 12.80 26.50
C ALA A 26 1.63 13.83 27.57
N THR A 27 0.77 14.06 28.56
CA THR A 27 0.92 15.12 29.57
C THR A 27 1.56 14.64 30.88
N CYS A 28 1.39 13.36 31.23
CA CYS A 28 2.03 12.74 32.39
C CYS A 28 3.55 12.59 32.16
N ARG A 29 4.35 13.38 32.88
CA ARG A 29 5.80 13.19 32.96
C ARG A 29 6.10 11.86 33.66
N ARG A 30 6.48 10.83 32.91
CA ARG A 30 7.17 9.68 33.52
C ARG A 30 8.49 10.19 34.12
N GLY A 31 8.59 10.10 35.44
CA GLY A 31 9.83 10.09 36.24
C GLY A 31 10.89 11.15 35.91
N ALA A 32 11.10 12.10 36.81
CA ALA A 32 12.29 12.94 36.84
C ALA A 32 13.56 12.07 36.96
N GLY A 33 14.18 11.76 35.82
CA GLY A 33 15.42 11.00 35.77
C GLY A 33 15.85 10.81 34.32
N VAL A 34 16.95 11.47 33.95
CA VAL A 34 17.61 11.47 32.63
C VAL A 34 17.05 12.49 31.62
N GLY A 35 17.64 13.69 31.65
CA GLY A 35 17.85 14.52 30.46
C GLY A 35 16.61 15.04 29.74
N ALA A 36 15.85 15.95 30.37
CA ALA A 36 14.93 16.84 29.66
C ALA A 36 15.72 17.89 28.86
N GLY A 37 16.49 17.44 27.88
CA GLY A 37 16.94 18.29 26.79
C GLY A 37 15.79 18.46 25.80
N VAL A 38 15.63 19.68 25.25
CA VAL A 38 14.85 19.90 24.05
C VAL A 38 15.34 18.92 22.99
N ARG A 39 14.57 17.87 22.70
CA ARG A 39 14.95 16.91 21.66
C ARG A 39 14.70 17.57 20.30
N PRO A 40 15.60 17.40 19.30
CA PRO A 40 15.52 18.14 18.05
C PRO A 40 14.15 17.98 17.36
N GLY A 41 13.57 19.10 16.94
CA GLY A 41 12.43 19.12 16.02
C GLY A 41 11.02 18.96 16.62
N VAL A 42 10.84 18.91 17.95
CA VAL A 42 9.49 18.86 18.57
C VAL A 42 9.34 19.99 19.59
N GLY A 43 8.22 20.71 19.52
CA GLY A 43 7.88 21.81 20.43
C GLY A 43 7.78 21.36 21.89
N ALA A 44 8.05 22.28 22.82
CA ALA A 44 7.95 22.00 24.25
C ALA A 44 6.53 21.51 24.63
N GLY A 45 6.45 20.36 25.29
CA GLY A 45 5.18 19.78 25.74
C GLY A 45 4.50 18.80 24.77
N VAL A 46 5.10 18.51 23.61
CA VAL A 46 4.59 17.51 22.65
C VAL A 46 5.40 16.20 22.76
N ARG A 47 4.70 15.06 22.75
CA ARG A 47 5.32 13.72 22.85
C ARG A 47 5.23 12.97 21.52
N ARG A 48 6.27 12.20 21.19
CA ARG A 48 6.29 11.37 19.97
C ARG A 48 5.50 10.07 20.16
N MET A 49 4.87 9.60 19.08
CA MET A 49 4.27 8.27 18.96
C MET A 49 4.70 7.67 17.62
N ALA A 50 5.10 6.40 17.62
CA ALA A 50 5.33 5.67 16.38
C ALA A 50 4.01 5.03 15.93
N VAL A 51 3.70 5.11 14.65
CA VAL A 51 2.49 4.52 14.06
C VAL A 51 2.88 3.55 12.98
N ASP A 52 2.54 2.28 13.17
CA ASP A 52 2.55 1.28 12.11
C ASP A 52 1.36 1.58 11.17
N ALA A 53 1.65 2.28 10.09
CA ALA A 53 0.62 2.87 9.23
C ALA A 53 -0.20 1.84 8.42
N PRO A 54 0.41 0.79 7.81
CA PRO A 54 -0.34 -0.24 7.09
C PRO A 54 -1.48 -0.88 7.91
N SER A 55 -1.28 -1.08 9.22
CA SER A 55 -2.32 -1.64 10.09
C SER A 55 -3.48 -0.67 10.39
N MET A 56 -3.28 0.63 10.16
CA MET A 56 -4.26 1.69 10.38
C MET A 56 -5.10 2.04 9.15
N VAL A 57 -4.65 1.72 7.93
CA VAL A 57 -5.30 2.14 6.67
C VAL A 57 -6.79 1.77 6.62
N ARG A 58 -7.15 0.59 7.13
CA ARG A 58 -8.56 0.15 7.20
C ARG A 58 -9.40 1.01 8.14
N THR A 59 -8.82 1.47 9.25
CA THR A 59 -9.47 2.32 10.25
C THR A 59 -9.62 3.76 9.76
N TRP A 60 -8.62 4.28 9.04
CA TRP A 60 -8.68 5.64 8.48
C TRP A 60 -9.73 5.78 7.38
N TYR A 61 -10.03 4.70 6.67
CA TYR A 61 -11.05 4.72 5.62
C TYR A 61 -12.47 4.64 6.21
N THR A 62 -12.97 5.79 6.67
CA THR A 62 -14.33 5.96 7.19
C THR A 62 -15.45 6.15 6.15
N PRO A 63 -15.22 6.50 4.87
CA PRO A 63 -16.32 6.60 3.91
C PRO A 63 -17.07 5.28 3.72
N GLU A 64 -18.41 5.31 3.70
CA GLU A 64 -19.24 4.10 3.54
C GLU A 64 -19.26 3.58 2.10
N ALA A 65 -19.15 4.48 1.11
CA ALA A 65 -19.14 4.13 -0.31
C ALA A 65 -17.76 3.65 -0.79
N TRP A 66 -17.24 2.58 -0.22
CA TRP A 66 -15.89 2.08 -0.50
C TRP A 66 -15.78 1.26 -1.78
N VAL A 67 -16.84 0.57 -2.22
CA VAL A 67 -16.74 -0.37 -3.36
C VAL A 67 -16.65 0.37 -4.69
N GLN A 68 -17.06 1.63 -4.73
CA GLN A 68 -17.22 2.42 -5.95
C GLN A 68 -15.89 2.98 -6.50
N GLY A 69 -14.74 2.42 -6.10
CA GLY A 69 -13.39 2.91 -6.47
C GLY A 69 -12.77 3.87 -5.46
N GLY A 70 -13.44 4.12 -4.33
CA GLY A 70 -12.97 4.98 -3.24
C GLY A 70 -13.51 6.42 -3.28
N GLN A 71 -13.62 7.04 -2.10
CA GLN A 71 -14.04 8.44 -1.89
C GLN A 71 -12.83 9.24 -1.37
N TRP A 72 -12.03 9.76 -2.30
CA TRP A 72 -10.66 10.19 -1.97
C TRP A 72 -10.60 11.53 -1.24
N LYS A 73 -11.48 12.49 -1.56
CA LYS A 73 -11.59 13.75 -0.80
C LYS A 73 -12.16 13.53 0.61
N GLU A 74 -13.16 12.66 0.75
CA GLU A 74 -13.66 12.24 2.07
C GLU A 74 -12.58 11.52 2.89
N TYR A 75 -11.75 10.71 2.24
CA TYR A 75 -10.60 10.07 2.88
C TYR A 75 -9.55 11.08 3.35
N MET A 76 -9.21 12.08 2.53
CA MET A 76 -8.34 13.20 2.91
C MET A 76 -8.87 13.95 4.13
N ALA A 77 -10.18 14.24 4.16
CA ALA A 77 -10.83 14.87 5.32
C ALA A 77 -10.74 13.99 6.58
N SER A 78 -10.83 12.67 6.42
CA SER A 78 -10.72 11.70 7.51
C SER A 78 -9.30 11.65 8.09
N LEU A 79 -8.27 11.62 7.24
CA LEU A 79 -6.88 11.74 7.67
C LEU A 79 -6.58 13.10 8.32
N SER A 80 -7.09 14.20 7.76
CA SER A 80 -6.92 15.54 8.35
C SER A 80 -7.54 15.61 9.75
N ARG A 81 -8.74 15.05 9.95
CA ARG A 81 -9.39 14.95 11.26
C ARG A 81 -8.54 14.12 12.23
N PHE A 82 -8.01 13.00 11.77
CA PHE A 82 -7.15 12.12 12.56
C PHE A 82 -5.87 12.84 13.05
N LEU A 83 -5.15 13.50 12.14
CA LEU A 83 -3.95 14.27 12.48
C LEU A 83 -4.24 15.42 13.44
N LYS A 84 -5.35 16.14 13.23
CA LYS A 84 -5.79 17.22 14.15
C LYS A 84 -6.09 16.71 15.54
N ALA A 85 -6.75 15.55 15.66
CA ALA A 85 -7.08 14.96 16.94
C ALA A 85 -5.82 14.55 17.73
N LEU A 86 -4.82 13.96 17.06
CA LEU A 86 -3.52 13.66 17.66
C LEU A 86 -2.76 14.92 18.08
N HIS A 87 -2.72 15.94 17.22
CA HIS A 87 -2.09 17.21 17.54
C HIS A 87 -2.74 17.89 18.77
N ASN A 88 -4.08 17.89 18.83
CA ASN A 88 -4.83 18.40 19.98
C ASN A 88 -4.61 17.58 21.26
N ALA A 89 -4.22 16.31 21.12
CA ALA A 89 -3.79 15.46 22.23
C ALA A 89 -2.31 15.64 22.62
N HIS A 90 -1.63 16.68 22.11
CA HIS A 90 -0.20 16.94 22.31
C HIS A 90 0.73 15.82 21.81
N LEU A 91 0.33 15.16 20.72
CA LEU A 91 1.10 14.09 20.09
C LEU A 91 1.68 14.51 18.75
N HIS A 92 2.91 14.09 18.52
CA HIS A 92 3.59 14.13 17.24
C HIS A 92 3.71 12.70 16.68
N PRO A 93 2.79 12.27 15.79
CA PRO A 93 2.86 10.95 15.19
C PRO A 93 3.92 10.88 14.11
N VAL A 94 4.67 9.78 14.08
CA VAL A 94 5.56 9.42 12.98
C VAL A 94 5.05 8.13 12.35
N PHE A 95 4.67 8.21 11.07
CA PHE A 95 4.03 7.13 10.34
C PHE A 95 5.05 6.32 9.57
N PHE A 96 5.08 5.02 9.83
CA PHE A 96 6.00 4.10 9.18
C PHE A 96 5.25 3.24 8.17
N PHE A 97 5.77 3.15 6.95
CA PHE A 97 5.26 2.28 5.91
C PHE A 97 6.32 1.29 5.46
N ASP A 98 5.91 0.04 5.31
CA ASP A 98 6.68 -1.01 4.67
C ASP A 98 6.73 -0.80 3.15
N GLU A 99 7.88 -1.15 2.57
CA GLU A 99 8.05 -1.30 1.14
C GLU A 99 8.52 -2.73 0.84
N GLY A 100 7.73 -3.43 0.01
CA GLY A 100 8.08 -4.75 -0.47
C GLY A 100 7.70 -5.88 0.46
N ILE A 101 7.82 -7.11 -0.05
CA ILE A 101 7.54 -8.32 0.71
C ILE A 101 8.82 -9.14 0.77
N THR A 102 9.31 -9.39 1.98
CA THR A 102 10.47 -10.25 2.20
C THR A 102 10.22 -11.65 1.65
N GLN A 103 11.28 -12.33 1.22
CA GLN A 103 11.17 -13.69 0.68
C GLN A 103 10.51 -14.66 1.67
N MET A 104 10.77 -14.49 2.97
CA MET A 104 10.16 -15.27 4.05
C MET A 104 8.63 -15.09 4.14
N LYS A 105 8.12 -13.88 3.89
CA LYS A 105 6.67 -13.57 4.00
C LYS A 105 5.89 -13.78 2.70
N LEU A 106 6.57 -14.03 1.57
CA LEU A 106 5.97 -14.11 0.25
C LEU A 106 4.84 -15.14 0.14
N GLN A 107 5.04 -16.35 0.68
CA GLN A 107 4.02 -17.41 0.63
C GLN A 107 2.74 -17.03 1.40
N LYS A 108 2.89 -16.45 2.59
CA LYS A 108 1.75 -15.94 3.38
C LYS A 108 1.05 -14.79 2.66
N TRP A 109 1.82 -13.91 2.02
CA TRP A 109 1.25 -12.86 1.19
C TRP A 109 0.41 -13.46 0.05
N VAL A 110 0.93 -14.43 -0.71
CA VAL A 110 0.21 -15.11 -1.80
C VAL A 110 -1.11 -15.70 -1.30
N GLN A 111 -1.08 -16.48 -0.21
CA GLN A 111 -2.29 -17.07 0.37
C GLN A 111 -3.33 -16.01 0.74
N ARG A 112 -2.91 -14.90 1.37
CA ARG A 112 -3.81 -13.78 1.71
C ARG A 112 -4.41 -13.13 0.45
N ARG A 113 -3.63 -12.95 -0.62
CA ARG A 113 -4.11 -12.33 -1.86
C ARG A 113 -5.06 -13.21 -2.66
N LEU A 114 -4.83 -14.53 -2.68
CA LEU A 114 -5.77 -15.49 -3.28
C LEU A 114 -7.11 -15.50 -2.53
N LYS A 115 -7.07 -15.50 -1.19
CA LYS A 115 -8.26 -15.38 -0.36
C LYS A 115 -9.02 -14.06 -0.61
N ASN A 116 -8.30 -12.93 -0.64
CA ASN A 116 -8.91 -11.64 -0.97
C ASN A 116 -9.58 -11.66 -2.35
N GLY A 117 -9.02 -12.40 -3.33
CA GLY A 117 -9.62 -12.59 -4.64
C GLY A 117 -10.99 -13.26 -4.56
N GLN A 118 -11.14 -14.28 -3.70
CA GLN A 118 -12.43 -14.94 -3.44
C GLN A 118 -13.43 -13.98 -2.78
N GLU A 119 -12.99 -13.20 -1.79
CA GLU A 119 -13.82 -12.19 -1.13
C GLU A 119 -14.31 -11.11 -2.12
N ILE A 120 -13.45 -10.69 -3.06
CA ILE A 120 -13.81 -9.76 -4.13
C ILE A 120 -14.86 -10.36 -5.07
N SER A 121 -14.74 -11.62 -5.46
CA SER A 121 -15.78 -12.30 -6.25
C SER A 121 -17.14 -12.28 -5.54
N GLU A 122 -17.17 -12.51 -4.21
CA GLU A 122 -18.41 -12.44 -3.43
C GLU A 122 -18.97 -11.01 -3.33
N ILE A 123 -18.11 -9.99 -3.28
CA ILE A 123 -18.51 -8.59 -3.36
C ILE A 123 -19.23 -8.30 -4.69
N PHE A 124 -18.66 -8.72 -5.82
CA PHE A 124 -19.28 -8.51 -7.13
C PHE A 124 -20.61 -9.25 -7.27
N LYS A 125 -20.70 -10.49 -6.76
CA LYS A 125 -21.99 -11.20 -6.67
C LYS A 125 -23.00 -10.39 -5.88
N TYR A 126 -22.66 -9.90 -4.68
CA TYR A 126 -23.57 -9.09 -3.88
C TYR A 126 -24.06 -7.84 -4.62
N VAL A 127 -23.13 -7.07 -5.21
CA VAL A 127 -23.45 -5.84 -5.95
C VAL A 127 -24.38 -6.15 -7.12
N ARG A 128 -24.13 -7.24 -7.86
CA ARG A 128 -24.96 -7.64 -9.00
C ARG A 128 -26.38 -8.04 -8.61
N HIS A 129 -26.56 -8.71 -7.47
CA HIS A 129 -27.88 -9.13 -6.99
C HIS A 129 -28.68 -7.98 -6.35
N THR A 130 -28.01 -7.05 -5.68
CA THR A 130 -28.67 -6.03 -4.86
C THR A 130 -28.67 -4.63 -5.49
N GLY A 131 -27.71 -4.35 -6.38
CA GLY A 131 -27.43 -3.00 -6.87
C GLY A 131 -26.93 -2.06 -5.78
N GLN A 132 -26.42 -2.58 -4.64
CA GLN A 132 -26.08 -1.78 -3.46
C GLN A 132 -24.62 -1.93 -3.05
N GLN A 133 -24.11 -0.92 -2.36
CA GLN A 133 -22.83 -0.95 -1.65
C GLN A 133 -22.89 -2.02 -0.54
N PRO A 134 -21.95 -2.99 -0.49
CA PRO A 134 -21.89 -3.93 0.62
C PRO A 134 -21.49 -3.24 1.93
N GLY A 135 -22.01 -3.76 3.05
CA GLY A 135 -21.70 -3.27 4.39
C GLY A 135 -20.29 -3.64 4.86
N ARG A 136 -19.88 -3.10 6.02
CA ARG A 136 -18.52 -3.21 6.58
C ARG A 136 -18.00 -4.64 6.79
N LYS A 137 -18.88 -5.64 6.93
CA LYS A 137 -18.47 -7.06 7.06
C LYS A 137 -17.78 -7.61 5.80
N MET A 138 -18.07 -7.02 4.62
CA MET A 138 -17.45 -7.36 3.34
C MET A 138 -16.40 -6.33 2.93
N PHE A 139 -15.96 -5.46 3.83
CA PHE A 139 -15.07 -4.35 3.50
C PHE A 139 -13.70 -4.83 3.03
N THR A 140 -13.35 -4.41 1.82
CA THR A 140 -11.97 -4.41 1.33
C THR A 140 -11.53 -2.97 1.07
N ILE A 141 -10.23 -2.73 1.21
CA ILE A 141 -9.67 -1.42 0.94
C ILE A 141 -9.77 -1.10 -0.56
N PRO A 142 -10.08 0.16 -0.93
CA PRO A 142 -9.97 0.60 -2.31
C PRO A 142 -8.60 0.33 -2.91
N THR A 143 -8.58 0.15 -4.23
CA THR A 143 -7.38 -0.07 -5.02
C THR A 143 -6.32 1.00 -4.73
N CYS A 144 -5.08 0.56 -4.48
CA CYS A 144 -3.93 1.42 -4.17
C CYS A 144 -4.06 2.29 -2.89
N LEU A 145 -5.05 2.06 -2.02
CA LEU A 145 -5.26 2.90 -0.83
C LEU A 145 -4.01 3.03 0.04
N CYS A 146 -3.31 1.93 0.34
CA CYS A 146 -2.10 1.98 1.17
C CYS A 146 -1.05 2.92 0.57
N THR A 147 -0.81 2.85 -0.74
CA THR A 147 0.16 3.73 -1.43
C THR A 147 -0.26 5.19 -1.36
N PHE A 148 -1.51 5.49 -1.72
CA PHE A 148 -2.01 6.87 -1.70
C PHE A 148 -2.14 7.44 -0.28
N SER A 149 -2.26 6.59 0.75
CA SER A 149 -2.24 7.03 2.15
C SER A 149 -0.92 7.65 2.55
N LYS A 150 0.21 7.11 2.07
CA LYS A 150 1.55 7.68 2.30
C LYS A 150 1.63 9.11 1.78
N LEU A 151 1.19 9.28 0.53
CA LEU A 151 1.22 10.57 -0.16
C LEU A 151 0.22 11.56 0.44
N ALA A 152 -0.96 11.09 0.84
CA ALA A 152 -1.98 11.89 1.52
C ALA A 152 -1.50 12.40 2.89
N LEU A 153 -0.86 11.55 3.68
CA LEU A 153 -0.31 11.97 4.97
C LEU A 153 0.75 13.06 4.79
N ARG A 154 1.64 12.91 3.79
CA ARG A 154 2.66 13.93 3.50
C ARG A 154 2.07 15.23 2.97
N SER A 155 1.08 15.19 2.07
CA SER A 155 0.42 16.41 1.59
C SER A 155 -0.34 17.13 2.70
N LEU A 156 -0.75 16.41 3.75
CA LEU A 156 -1.30 16.97 4.99
C LEU A 156 -0.25 17.41 6.02
N GLY A 157 1.05 17.31 5.69
CA GLY A 157 2.17 17.75 6.53
C GLY A 157 2.61 16.76 7.62
N ALA A 158 2.20 15.49 7.56
CA ALA A 158 2.62 14.48 8.52
C ALA A 158 4.04 13.96 8.25
N GLU A 159 4.76 13.60 9.31
CA GLU A 159 6.07 12.94 9.22
C GLU A 159 5.87 11.46 8.83
N VAL A 160 6.36 11.08 7.64
CA VAL A 160 6.22 9.74 7.08
C VAL A 160 7.59 9.16 6.76
N VAL A 161 7.91 8.04 7.40
CA VAL A 161 9.11 7.24 7.19
C VAL A 161 8.78 6.03 6.32
N ILE A 162 9.65 5.77 5.34
CA ILE A 162 9.53 4.64 4.42
C ILE A 162 10.68 3.68 4.70
N CYS A 163 10.33 2.44 5.00
CA CYS A 163 11.27 1.40 5.38
C CYS A 163 11.50 0.53 4.14
N LEU A 164 12.76 0.33 3.72
CA LEU A 164 13.12 -0.36 2.47
C LEU A 164 12.90 -1.89 2.51
N GLY A 165 12.14 -2.36 3.49
CA GLY A 165 11.79 -3.74 3.76
C GLY A 165 10.71 -3.79 4.85
N GLU A 166 10.77 -4.83 5.69
CA GLU A 166 9.85 -4.98 6.80
C GLU A 166 10.11 -3.92 7.88
N CYS A 167 9.07 -3.16 8.22
CA CYS A 167 9.24 -2.01 9.10
C CYS A 167 9.11 -2.32 10.59
N ASP A 168 8.66 -3.51 10.99
CA ASP A 168 8.35 -3.82 12.40
C ASP A 168 9.56 -3.57 13.33
N LYS A 169 10.74 -4.02 12.92
CA LYS A 169 11.99 -3.79 13.65
C LYS A 169 12.40 -2.30 13.68
N GLU A 170 12.20 -1.57 12.59
CA GLU A 170 12.53 -0.14 12.51
C GLU A 170 11.59 0.72 13.35
N VAL A 171 10.28 0.42 13.32
CA VAL A 171 9.27 1.03 14.19
C VAL A 171 9.61 0.80 15.65
N ALA A 172 9.89 -0.46 16.03
CA ALA A 172 10.24 -0.82 17.40
C ALA A 172 11.53 -0.14 17.87
N ARG A 173 12.55 -0.07 17.02
CA ARG A 173 13.80 0.67 17.29
C ARG A 173 13.55 2.16 17.47
N TYR A 174 12.92 2.80 16.49
CA TYR A 174 12.63 4.24 16.53
C TYR A 174 11.83 4.60 17.78
N ALA A 175 10.80 3.83 18.10
CA ALA A 175 9.95 4.11 19.25
C ALA A 175 10.72 4.06 20.58
N LYS A 176 11.70 3.14 20.69
CA LYS A 176 12.60 3.05 21.84
C LYS A 176 13.59 4.22 21.88
N ASP A 177 14.32 4.43 20.79
CA ASP A 177 15.39 5.43 20.70
C ASP A 177 14.83 6.85 20.93
N MET A 178 13.62 7.11 20.43
CA MET A 178 12.96 8.42 20.52
C MET A 178 12.08 8.60 21.77
N ASP A 179 12.06 7.62 22.70
CA ASP A 179 11.19 7.62 23.89
C ASP A 179 9.71 7.93 23.54
N CYS A 180 9.20 7.26 22.51
CA CYS A 180 7.80 7.39 22.13
C CYS A 180 6.88 6.94 23.29
N ILE A 181 5.69 7.53 23.40
CA ILE A 181 4.72 7.11 24.43
C ILE A 181 4.18 5.69 24.21
N GLY A 182 4.29 5.20 22.98
CA GLY A 182 3.91 3.86 22.56
C GLY A 182 3.98 3.71 21.04
N ILE A 183 3.73 2.49 20.58
CA ILE A 183 3.55 2.15 19.17
C ILE A 183 2.06 1.93 18.93
N LEU A 184 1.44 2.70 18.04
CA LEU A 184 0.04 2.48 17.63
C LEU A 184 0.03 1.46 16.49
N SER A 185 -0.50 0.27 16.76
CA SER A 185 -0.55 -0.84 15.79
C SER A 185 -1.69 -1.82 16.09
N ALA A 186 -2.06 -2.62 15.08
CA ALA A 186 -2.86 -3.82 15.23
C ALA A 186 -2.03 -5.13 15.24
N ASP A 187 -0.70 -5.03 15.09
CA ASP A 187 0.21 -6.15 15.10
C ASP A 187 0.66 -6.48 16.53
N SER A 188 0.54 -7.75 16.92
CA SER A 188 0.97 -8.21 18.22
C SER A 188 2.48 -8.40 18.34
N ASP A 189 3.21 -8.40 17.23
CA ASP A 189 4.66 -8.59 17.22
C ASP A 189 5.40 -7.48 18.00
N PHE A 190 4.82 -6.28 18.07
CA PHE A 190 5.33 -5.18 18.90
C PHE A 190 5.34 -5.47 20.41
N LEU A 191 4.57 -6.46 20.89
CA LEU A 191 4.69 -6.91 22.29
C LEU A 191 5.94 -7.75 22.55
N ILE A 192 6.50 -8.36 21.51
CA ILE A 192 7.65 -9.27 21.60
C ILE A 192 8.96 -8.49 21.64
N TYR A 193 9.08 -7.44 20.82
CA TYR A 193 10.23 -6.54 20.86
C TYR A 193 10.40 -5.93 22.25
N ASP A 194 11.63 -5.84 22.75
CA ASP A 194 11.94 -5.07 23.96
C ASP A 194 12.00 -3.56 23.65
N THR A 195 10.81 -2.95 23.50
CA THR A 195 10.57 -1.55 23.14
C THR A 195 9.50 -0.89 24.03
N VAL A 196 8.96 0.26 23.64
CA VAL A 196 7.87 0.96 24.33
C VAL A 196 6.55 0.15 24.29
N PRO A 197 5.50 0.54 25.04
CA PRO A 197 4.22 -0.18 25.06
C PRO A 197 3.50 -0.19 23.70
N LEU A 198 2.72 -1.25 23.46
CA LEU A 198 1.80 -1.35 22.31
C LEU A 198 0.46 -0.68 22.65
N LEU A 199 0.02 0.22 21.77
CA LEU A 199 -1.27 0.91 21.81
C LEU A 199 -2.18 0.35 20.71
N SER A 200 -3.42 0.03 21.07
CA SER A 200 -4.33 -0.65 20.16
C SER A 200 -4.87 0.26 19.05
N ALA A 201 -4.53 -0.04 17.81
CA ALA A 201 -5.17 0.57 16.63
C ALA A 201 -6.70 0.33 16.61
N HIS A 202 -7.12 -0.90 16.93
CA HIS A 202 -8.52 -1.32 16.83
C HIS A 202 -9.44 -0.72 17.90
N LYS A 203 -8.89 -0.33 19.05
CA LYS A 203 -9.65 0.21 20.18
C LYS A 203 -9.46 1.72 20.34
N LEU A 204 -8.79 2.38 19.39
CA LEU A 204 -8.63 3.82 19.39
C LEU A 204 -9.98 4.49 19.17
N ASN A 205 -10.40 5.29 20.14
CA ASN A 205 -11.53 6.17 20.03
C ASN A 205 -11.04 7.59 19.73
N MET A 206 -11.52 8.16 18.63
CA MET A 206 -11.14 9.49 18.17
C MET A 206 -11.82 10.62 18.94
N ASP A 207 -12.93 10.35 19.63
CA ASP A 207 -13.72 11.37 20.32
C ASP A 207 -13.09 11.77 21.66
N ASP A 208 -12.61 10.78 22.42
CA ASP A 208 -11.96 10.98 23.73
C ASP A 208 -10.45 10.70 23.71
N MET A 209 -9.89 10.38 22.54
CA MET A 209 -8.49 9.97 22.35
C MET A 209 -8.06 8.84 23.29
N SER A 210 -8.99 7.96 23.67
CA SER A 210 -8.70 6.78 24.48
C SER A 210 -8.39 5.56 23.62
N THR A 211 -7.56 4.66 24.14
CA THR A 211 -7.28 3.36 23.54
C THR A 211 -6.95 2.33 24.62
N VAL A 212 -6.53 1.13 24.21
CA VAL A 212 -5.98 0.12 25.11
C VAL A 212 -4.47 0.03 24.93
N MET A 213 -3.75 0.13 26.05
CA MET A 213 -2.32 -0.16 26.15
C MET A 213 -2.14 -1.60 26.61
N TYR A 214 -1.25 -2.34 25.94
CA TYR A 214 -0.89 -3.69 26.31
C TYR A 214 0.48 -3.70 27.01
N SER A 215 0.55 -4.31 28.20
CA SER A 215 1.78 -4.36 29.02
C SER A 215 2.57 -5.65 28.77
N ARG A 216 3.82 -5.49 28.33
CA ARG A 216 4.78 -6.59 28.20
C ARG A 216 5.16 -7.16 29.57
N GLU A 217 5.27 -6.32 30.58
CA GLU A 217 5.64 -6.71 31.94
C GLU A 217 4.54 -7.59 32.56
N ALA A 218 3.26 -7.28 32.30
CA ALA A 218 2.15 -8.13 32.70
C ALA A 218 2.17 -9.48 31.96
N LEU A 219 2.47 -9.47 30.65
CA LEU A 219 2.67 -10.71 29.87
C LEU A 219 3.77 -11.59 30.48
N CYS A 220 4.96 -11.03 30.72
CA CYS A 220 6.09 -11.74 31.33
C CYS A 220 5.75 -12.29 32.71
N ARG A 221 5.12 -11.49 33.59
CA ARG A 221 4.69 -11.93 34.93
C ARG A 221 3.70 -13.08 34.87
N GLN A 222 2.72 -13.00 33.97
CA GLN A 222 1.69 -14.04 33.81
C GLN A 222 2.27 -15.35 33.26
N LEU A 223 3.29 -15.26 32.41
CA LEU A 223 3.92 -16.42 31.78
C LEU A 223 5.13 -16.97 32.55
N GLY A 224 5.63 -16.25 33.56
CA GLY A 224 6.85 -16.62 34.26
C GLY A 224 8.10 -16.58 33.38
N LEU A 225 8.14 -15.65 32.41
CA LEU A 225 9.21 -15.51 31.42
C LEU A 225 9.91 -14.16 31.58
N ALA A 226 11.20 -14.10 31.24
CA ALA A 226 11.89 -12.85 31.02
C ALA A 226 11.55 -12.25 29.64
N VAL A 227 11.80 -10.96 29.47
CA VAL A 227 11.60 -10.28 28.18
C VAL A 227 12.45 -10.93 27.08
N SER A 228 13.64 -11.40 27.41
CA SER A 228 14.56 -12.10 26.50
C SER A 228 14.02 -13.41 25.94
N ASP A 229 13.00 -13.99 26.58
CA ASP A 229 12.42 -15.28 26.20
C ASP A 229 11.20 -15.12 25.27
N LEU A 230 10.65 -13.91 25.18
CA LEU A 230 9.47 -13.61 24.36
C LEU A 230 9.69 -13.90 22.86
N PRO A 231 10.86 -13.60 22.26
CA PRO A 231 11.13 -14.00 20.87
C PRO A 231 11.02 -15.51 20.63
N VAL A 232 11.51 -16.32 21.58
CA VAL A 232 11.43 -17.78 21.50
C VAL A 232 9.99 -18.24 21.64
N LEU A 233 9.24 -17.68 22.61
CA LEU A 233 7.82 -17.92 22.76
C LEU A 233 7.06 -17.60 21.46
N ALA A 234 7.29 -16.43 20.86
CA ALA A 234 6.63 -16.00 19.63
C ALA A 234 6.85 -17.02 18.49
N CYS A 235 8.10 -17.45 18.31
CA CYS A 235 8.47 -18.43 17.30
C CYS A 235 7.83 -19.79 17.54
N LEU A 236 7.73 -20.27 18.80
CA LEU A 236 7.18 -21.59 19.12
C LEU A 236 5.65 -21.64 19.23
N VAL A 237 5.00 -20.50 19.50
CA VAL A 237 3.54 -20.37 19.39
C VAL A 237 3.13 -20.34 17.91
N GLY A 238 3.92 -19.67 17.07
CA GLY A 238 3.71 -19.47 15.64
C GLY A 238 3.52 -18.00 15.32
N ASN A 239 4.34 -17.50 14.41
CA ASN A 239 4.38 -16.09 13.98
C ASN A 239 4.58 -16.00 12.46
N ASP A 240 4.99 -14.85 11.94
CA ASP A 240 5.18 -14.68 10.50
C ASP A 240 6.41 -15.44 9.94
N HIS A 241 7.42 -15.77 10.76
CA HIS A 241 8.64 -16.48 10.35
C HIS A 241 8.52 -18.02 10.46
N VAL A 242 7.79 -18.52 11.46
CA VAL A 242 7.62 -19.95 11.72
C VAL A 242 6.14 -20.31 11.61
N SER A 243 5.80 -21.21 10.68
CA SER A 243 4.39 -21.46 10.38
C SER A 243 3.68 -22.23 11.49
N PHE A 244 2.39 -21.96 11.60
CA PHE A 244 1.50 -22.67 12.51
C PHE A 244 1.50 -24.18 12.23
N ASP A 245 1.37 -24.58 10.98
CA ASP A 245 1.22 -26.00 10.62
C ASP A 245 2.49 -26.79 10.95
N GLU A 246 3.67 -26.22 10.73
CA GLU A 246 4.95 -26.85 11.08
C GLU A 246 5.07 -27.11 12.60
N LEU A 247 4.56 -26.20 13.44
CA LEU A 247 4.60 -26.31 14.90
C LEU A 247 3.49 -27.18 15.50
N GLN A 248 2.62 -27.78 14.68
CA GLN A 248 1.47 -28.53 15.18
C GLN A 248 1.89 -29.70 16.09
N VAL A 249 2.94 -30.45 15.71
CA VAL A 249 3.43 -31.60 16.49
C VAL A 249 3.98 -31.15 17.83
N PHE A 250 4.83 -30.11 17.84
CA PHE A 250 5.40 -29.54 19.06
C PHE A 250 4.30 -29.09 20.03
N ARG A 251 3.33 -28.31 19.55
CA ARG A 251 2.26 -27.79 20.40
C ARG A 251 1.32 -28.89 20.88
N THR A 252 1.11 -29.93 20.08
CA THR A 252 0.38 -31.12 20.54
C THR A 252 1.10 -31.79 21.71
N ARG A 253 2.43 -31.84 21.71
CA ARG A 253 3.20 -32.35 22.87
C ARG A 253 3.05 -31.46 24.10
N CYS A 254 3.01 -30.13 23.94
CA CYS A 254 2.83 -29.19 25.06
C CYS A 254 1.44 -29.25 25.70
N VAL A 255 0.38 -29.52 24.92
CA VAL A 255 -1.02 -29.41 25.37
C VAL A 255 -1.73 -30.77 25.49
N GLY A 256 -1.15 -31.86 24.98
CA GLY A 256 -1.68 -33.22 25.02
C GLY A 256 -2.71 -33.51 23.92
N ASN A 257 -3.85 -32.81 23.91
CA ASN A 257 -4.90 -32.96 22.88
C ASN A 257 -5.23 -31.62 22.22
N TYR A 258 -4.60 -31.34 21.09
CA TYR A 258 -4.55 -30.01 20.48
C TYR A 258 -5.82 -29.57 19.72
N ARG A 259 -6.67 -30.51 19.28
CA ARG A 259 -7.82 -30.17 18.40
C ARG A 259 -8.80 -29.24 19.13
N GLY A 260 -8.85 -27.98 18.70
CA GLY A 260 -9.74 -26.96 19.26
C GLY A 260 -9.19 -26.22 20.49
N CYS A 261 -7.91 -26.41 20.86
CA CYS A 261 -7.30 -25.65 21.94
C CYS A 261 -7.24 -24.15 21.59
N ARG A 262 -7.80 -23.34 22.49
CA ARG A 262 -7.78 -21.89 22.41
C ARG A 262 -6.37 -21.36 22.75
N ALA A 263 -6.03 -20.17 22.25
CA ALA A 263 -4.72 -19.55 22.46
C ALA A 263 -4.39 -19.31 23.95
N ASP A 264 -5.43 -19.13 24.77
CA ASP A 264 -5.36 -19.01 26.22
C ASP A 264 -4.83 -20.28 26.93
N VAL A 265 -4.87 -21.43 26.27
CA VAL A 265 -4.27 -22.69 26.74
C VAL A 265 -2.88 -22.90 26.14
N ILE A 266 -2.73 -22.61 24.84
CA ILE A 266 -1.48 -22.90 24.11
C ILE A 266 -0.33 -22.02 24.63
N ILE A 267 -0.55 -20.71 24.75
CA ILE A 267 0.52 -19.76 25.09
C ILE A 267 1.14 -20.07 26.47
N PRO A 268 0.37 -20.26 27.56
CA PRO A 268 0.94 -20.63 28.85
C PRO A 268 1.69 -21.96 28.85
N ARG A 269 1.24 -22.95 28.06
CA ARG A 269 1.90 -24.26 27.97
C ARG A 269 3.22 -24.20 27.21
N VAL A 270 3.26 -23.43 26.13
CA VAL A 270 4.53 -23.16 25.42
C VAL A 270 5.47 -22.37 26.32
N ALA A 271 4.99 -21.34 27.01
CA ALA A 271 5.78 -20.58 27.98
C ALA A 271 6.36 -21.46 29.09
N GLN A 272 5.55 -22.34 29.66
CA GLN A 272 6.00 -23.33 30.64
C GLN A 272 7.08 -24.25 30.06
N HIS A 273 7.01 -24.63 28.78
CA HIS A 273 8.07 -25.41 28.16
C HIS A 273 9.36 -24.60 28.01
N VAL A 274 9.26 -23.36 27.51
CA VAL A 274 10.40 -22.43 27.37
C VAL A 274 11.11 -22.21 28.70
N SER A 275 10.36 -22.01 29.80
CA SER A 275 10.94 -21.76 31.12
C SER A 275 11.76 -22.94 31.68
N HIS A 276 11.52 -24.17 31.21
CA HIS A 276 12.26 -25.36 31.66
C HIS A 276 13.47 -25.69 30.78
N LEU A 277 13.65 -25.01 29.65
CA LEU A 277 14.77 -25.24 28.75
C LEU A 277 16.01 -24.50 29.25
N PRO A 278 17.22 -25.05 29.02
CA PRO A 278 18.45 -24.31 29.32
C PRO A 278 18.50 -23.08 28.41
N HIS A 279 18.73 -21.91 29.01
CA HIS A 279 18.73 -20.63 28.29
C HIS A 279 20.10 -20.44 27.63
N GLU A 280 20.35 -21.22 26.59
CA GLU A 280 21.60 -21.26 25.84
C GLU A 280 21.35 -21.56 24.35
N HIS A 281 22.29 -21.18 23.50
CA HIS A 281 22.18 -21.32 22.04
C HIS A 281 21.88 -22.75 21.56
N ASP A 282 22.46 -23.75 22.22
CA ASP A 282 22.27 -25.15 21.83
C ASP A 282 20.85 -25.68 22.12
N ALA A 283 20.10 -25.03 23.03
CA ALA A 283 18.71 -25.36 23.30
C ALA A 283 17.82 -25.07 22.09
N LEU A 284 18.00 -23.92 21.42
CA LEU A 284 17.23 -23.59 20.21
C LEU A 284 17.50 -24.59 19.08
N LYS A 285 18.76 -24.96 18.85
CA LYS A 285 19.12 -25.97 17.85
C LYS A 285 18.48 -27.33 18.16
N SER A 286 18.42 -27.70 19.43
CA SER A 286 17.78 -28.95 19.87
C SER A 286 16.27 -28.94 19.59
N ILE A 287 15.59 -27.85 19.93
CA ILE A 287 14.17 -27.65 19.63
C ILE A 287 13.93 -27.69 18.13
N GLU A 288 14.77 -27.01 17.35
CA GLU A 288 14.66 -26.95 15.91
C GLU A 288 14.79 -28.34 15.27
N ARG A 289 15.77 -29.16 15.70
CA ARG A 289 15.90 -30.56 15.24
C ARG A 289 14.68 -31.40 15.58
N SER A 290 14.03 -31.15 16.72
CA SER A 290 12.83 -31.89 17.15
C SER A 290 11.56 -31.45 16.42
N CYS A 291 11.44 -30.15 16.13
CA CYS A 291 10.24 -29.55 15.56
C CYS A 291 10.27 -29.50 14.03
N PHE A 292 11.45 -29.34 13.43
CA PHE A 292 11.65 -29.13 12.00
C PHE A 292 12.74 -30.07 11.44
N PRO A 293 12.61 -31.40 11.57
CA PRO A 293 13.66 -32.35 11.15
C PRO A 293 13.99 -32.29 9.64
N MET A 294 13.10 -31.73 8.83
CA MET A 294 13.21 -31.64 7.37
C MET A 294 13.69 -30.26 6.87
N ARG A 295 13.91 -29.27 7.75
CA ARG A 295 14.31 -27.91 7.38
C ARG A 295 15.81 -27.71 7.55
N SER A 296 16.36 -26.69 6.89
CA SER A 296 17.71 -26.20 7.19
C SER A 296 17.81 -25.80 8.66
N GLN A 297 18.91 -26.15 9.32
CA GLN A 297 19.19 -25.67 10.69
C GLN A 297 19.47 -24.17 10.66
N GLY A 298 19.03 -23.43 11.69
CA GLY A 298 19.25 -21.99 11.85
C GLY A 298 18.01 -21.13 11.70
N VAL A 299 16.92 -21.64 11.13
CA VAL A 299 15.69 -20.86 10.86
C VAL A 299 15.04 -20.36 12.15
N LEU A 300 15.05 -21.17 13.21
CA LEU A 300 14.53 -20.73 14.51
C LEU A 300 15.42 -19.64 15.13
N CYS A 301 16.73 -19.74 14.94
CA CYS A 301 17.68 -18.72 15.41
C CYS A 301 17.49 -17.40 14.66
N ASP A 302 17.34 -17.46 13.34
CA ASP A 302 17.07 -16.30 12.49
C ASP A 302 15.75 -15.63 12.89
N ALA A 303 14.68 -16.42 13.06
CA ALA A 303 13.37 -15.92 13.48
C ALA A 303 13.41 -15.25 14.87
N VAL A 304 14.21 -15.77 15.81
CA VAL A 304 14.42 -15.13 17.13
C VAL A 304 15.23 -13.84 16.98
N ALA A 305 16.24 -13.82 16.10
CA ALA A 305 17.09 -12.67 15.84
C ALA A 305 16.33 -11.48 15.23
N GLU A 306 15.25 -11.72 14.48
CA GLU A 306 14.39 -10.67 13.90
C GLU A 306 13.72 -9.78 14.97
N TYR A 307 13.50 -10.30 16.19
CA TYR A 307 12.94 -9.53 17.30
C TYR A 307 13.99 -8.76 18.13
N LEU A 308 15.29 -8.92 17.84
CA LEU A 308 16.35 -8.23 18.58
C LEU A 308 16.67 -6.88 17.94
N LEU A 309 16.50 -5.80 18.73
CA LEU A 309 16.92 -4.46 18.35
C LEU A 309 18.45 -4.31 18.49
N PRO A 310 19.08 -3.37 17.76
CA PRO A 310 20.52 -3.13 17.87
C PRO A 310 20.99 -2.94 19.31
N GLY A 311 22.06 -3.64 19.70
CA GLY A 311 22.60 -3.61 21.06
C GLY A 311 21.88 -4.49 22.10
N GLN A 312 20.81 -5.19 21.71
CA GLN A 312 20.17 -6.18 22.58
C GLN A 312 20.80 -7.56 22.42
N CYS A 313 20.95 -8.25 23.55
CA CYS A 313 21.44 -9.62 23.61
C CYS A 313 20.36 -10.53 24.21
N THR A 314 20.43 -11.81 23.89
CA THR A 314 19.55 -12.83 24.44
C THR A 314 20.40 -14.07 24.79
N PRO A 315 20.15 -14.75 25.92
CA PRO A 315 20.87 -15.96 26.26
C PRO A 315 20.62 -17.11 25.25
N TRP A 316 19.57 -16.98 24.45
CA TRP A 316 19.18 -17.95 23.43
C TRP A 316 20.03 -17.89 22.15
N LEU A 317 20.88 -16.88 21.94
CA LEU A 317 21.69 -16.71 20.74
C LEU A 317 23.13 -16.33 21.09
N ASP A 318 24.11 -16.90 20.37
CA ASP A 318 25.50 -16.47 20.47
C ASP A 318 25.68 -15.06 19.88
N CYS A 319 26.25 -14.15 20.67
CA CYS A 319 26.50 -12.75 20.27
C CYS A 319 27.71 -12.58 19.34
N THR A 320 28.41 -13.67 18.99
CA THR A 320 29.72 -13.68 18.30
C THR A 320 29.68 -14.18 16.86
N THR A 321 28.57 -14.74 16.39
CA THR A 321 28.43 -15.06 14.97
C THR A 321 28.11 -13.78 14.22
N ASP A 322 29.05 -13.33 13.36
CA ASP A 322 28.74 -12.42 12.25
C ASP A 322 27.54 -13.03 11.54
N ARG A 323 26.39 -12.41 11.75
CA ARG A 323 25.12 -12.88 11.20
C ARG A 323 25.22 -12.62 9.72
N SER A 324 25.15 -13.67 8.89
CA SER A 324 25.06 -13.47 7.45
C SER A 324 23.86 -12.56 7.22
N GLU A 325 24.07 -11.38 6.65
CA GLU A 325 23.00 -10.60 6.06
C GLU A 325 22.23 -11.56 5.16
N ALA A 326 20.99 -11.88 5.55
CA ALA A 326 20.16 -12.85 4.83
C ALA A 326 20.21 -12.51 3.35
N ASP A 327 20.60 -13.48 2.49
CA ASP A 327 20.79 -13.37 1.03
C ASP A 327 20.22 -12.06 0.48
N VAL A 328 20.98 -10.96 0.62
CA VAL A 328 20.56 -9.67 0.07
C VAL A 328 20.73 -9.86 -1.41
N GLU A 329 19.62 -10.13 -2.11
CA GLU A 329 19.62 -10.25 -3.56
C GLU A 329 20.41 -9.06 -4.10
N SER A 330 21.50 -9.34 -4.82
CA SER A 330 22.34 -8.28 -5.34
C SER A 330 21.49 -7.38 -6.25
N PRO A 331 21.62 -6.05 -6.17
CA PRO A 331 20.88 -5.15 -7.03
C PRO A 331 21.01 -5.55 -8.51
N LEU A 332 19.96 -5.35 -9.29
CA LEU A 332 19.97 -5.55 -10.74
C LEU A 332 20.89 -4.55 -11.49
N CYS A 333 21.44 -3.55 -10.77
CA CYS A 333 22.30 -2.52 -11.31
C CYS A 333 23.56 -2.38 -10.45
N ASP A 334 24.73 -2.33 -11.09
CA ASP A 334 26.03 -2.20 -10.42
C ASP A 334 26.49 -0.73 -10.25
N ASP A 335 25.69 0.25 -10.69
CA ASP A 335 26.04 1.68 -10.60
C ASP A 335 25.76 2.25 -9.21
N ALA A 336 26.82 2.34 -8.39
CA ALA A 336 26.74 2.84 -7.02
C ALA A 336 26.18 4.28 -6.90
N ASN A 337 26.47 5.17 -7.85
CA ASN A 337 25.96 6.54 -7.81
C ASN A 337 24.45 6.55 -8.07
N LEU A 338 23.99 5.73 -9.01
CA LEU A 338 22.57 5.60 -9.30
C LEU A 338 21.82 4.97 -8.11
N LEU A 339 22.37 3.92 -7.50
CA LEU A 339 21.78 3.28 -6.33
C LEU A 339 21.66 4.26 -5.16
N GLN A 340 22.70 5.05 -4.88
CA GLN A 340 22.65 6.08 -3.83
C GLN A 340 21.58 7.13 -4.12
N LEU A 341 21.52 7.64 -5.36
CA LEU A 341 20.54 8.64 -5.76
C LEU A 341 19.09 8.13 -5.64
N VAL A 342 18.86 6.86 -6.00
CA VAL A 342 17.55 6.21 -5.85
C VAL A 342 17.20 6.04 -4.37
N GLN A 343 18.15 5.68 -3.53
CA GLN A 343 17.92 5.50 -2.09
C GLN A 343 17.59 6.84 -1.39
N GLU A 344 18.28 7.93 -1.74
CA GLU A 344 17.98 9.28 -1.25
C GLU A 344 16.56 9.72 -1.65
N LYS A 345 16.19 9.55 -2.92
CA LYS A 345 14.83 9.88 -3.39
C LYS A 345 13.74 8.99 -2.77
N THR A 346 14.00 7.69 -2.63
CA THR A 346 13.08 6.73 -1.98
C THR A 346 12.86 7.07 -0.52
N SER A 347 13.89 7.55 0.18
CA SER A 347 13.76 8.03 1.57
C SER A 347 12.89 9.30 1.65
N ALA A 348 12.97 10.18 0.65
CA ALA A 348 12.01 11.27 0.45
C ALA A 348 10.62 10.79 -0.04
N GLY A 349 10.41 9.46 -0.15
CA GLY A 349 9.25 8.71 -0.64
C GLY A 349 8.69 9.15 -1.98
N GLN A 350 9.62 9.59 -2.80
CA GLN A 350 9.55 9.65 -4.23
C GLN A 350 10.19 8.31 -4.70
N MET A 351 9.61 7.54 -5.63
CA MET A 351 10.32 6.44 -6.34
C MET A 351 10.29 4.99 -5.80
N ASN A 352 9.32 4.57 -4.96
CA ASN A 352 9.29 3.18 -4.41
C ASN A 352 9.33 2.07 -5.48
N PHE A 353 8.61 2.25 -6.59
CA PHE A 353 8.58 1.28 -7.68
C PHE A 353 9.96 1.11 -8.33
N VAL A 354 10.69 2.22 -8.54
CA VAL A 354 12.04 2.22 -9.13
C VAL A 354 13.02 1.52 -8.20
N HIS A 355 12.94 1.79 -6.89
CA HIS A 355 13.77 1.14 -5.89
C HIS A 355 13.61 -0.39 -5.94
N HIS A 356 12.37 -0.89 -5.95
CA HIS A 356 12.12 -2.34 -5.99
C HIS A 356 12.68 -3.01 -7.25
N VAL A 357 12.58 -2.35 -8.40
CA VAL A 357 13.13 -2.86 -9.66
C VAL A 357 14.66 -2.93 -9.57
N LEU A 358 15.34 -1.87 -9.11
CA LEU A 358 16.80 -1.83 -9.06
C LEU A 358 17.40 -2.71 -7.96
N PHE A 359 16.84 -2.69 -6.76
CA PHE A 359 17.46 -3.34 -5.61
C PHE A 359 17.03 -4.80 -5.47
N THR A 360 15.77 -5.13 -5.75
CA THR A 360 15.26 -6.50 -5.53
C THR A 360 14.92 -7.23 -6.83
N GLY A 361 14.89 -6.54 -7.98
CA GLY A 361 14.46 -7.13 -9.24
C GLY A 361 13.06 -7.75 -9.20
N LYS A 362 12.23 -7.31 -8.26
CA LYS A 362 10.94 -7.91 -7.91
C LYS A 362 9.90 -6.81 -7.78
N VAL A 363 8.70 -7.08 -8.30
CA VAL A 363 7.56 -6.17 -8.17
C VAL A 363 6.33 -6.98 -7.80
N GLU A 364 5.69 -6.61 -6.70
CA GLU A 364 4.44 -7.22 -6.24
C GLU A 364 3.28 -6.26 -6.39
N TRP A 365 2.15 -6.79 -6.85
CA TRP A 365 0.96 -5.98 -7.09
C TRP A 365 -0.28 -6.67 -6.57
N SER A 366 -0.88 -6.03 -5.57
CA SER A 366 -2.00 -6.59 -4.83
C SER A 366 -3.32 -6.49 -5.57
N ASN A 367 -4.34 -7.19 -5.06
CA ASN A 367 -5.70 -7.20 -5.58
C ASN A 367 -6.20 -5.79 -5.92
N ALA A 368 -6.95 -5.69 -7.01
CA ALA A 368 -7.83 -4.58 -7.34
C ALA A 368 -9.29 -5.06 -7.22
N LEU A 369 -10.24 -4.13 -7.08
CA LEU A 369 -11.66 -4.45 -7.22
C LEU A 369 -11.98 -4.72 -8.70
N GLU A 370 -11.71 -5.94 -9.15
CA GLU A 370 -11.93 -6.42 -10.53
C GLU A 370 -12.97 -7.54 -10.53
N ASP A 371 -13.94 -7.44 -11.43
CA ASP A 371 -15.00 -8.44 -11.56
C ASP A 371 -14.48 -9.62 -12.38
N PRO A 372 -14.35 -10.84 -11.82
CA PRO A 372 -13.91 -12.00 -12.58
C PRO A 372 -14.89 -12.43 -13.68
N ASP A 373 -16.16 -12.03 -13.58
CA ASP A 373 -17.19 -12.36 -14.56
C ASP A 373 -17.27 -11.33 -15.71
N GLU A 374 -16.55 -10.20 -15.63
CA GLU A 374 -16.55 -9.13 -16.64
C GLU A 374 -15.47 -9.38 -17.70
N ALA A 375 -15.77 -10.28 -18.64
CA ALA A 375 -14.83 -10.68 -19.69
C ALA A 375 -14.43 -9.54 -20.64
N SER A 376 -15.18 -8.44 -20.69
CA SER A 376 -14.86 -7.30 -21.58
C SER A 376 -13.74 -6.40 -21.04
N LEU A 377 -13.44 -6.48 -19.74
CA LEU A 377 -12.38 -5.69 -19.10
C LEU A 377 -11.24 -6.63 -18.69
N PRO A 378 -10.06 -6.53 -19.33
CA PRO A 378 -8.89 -7.30 -18.92
C PRO A 378 -8.44 -6.91 -17.50
N PRO A 379 -7.77 -7.81 -16.77
CA PRO A 379 -7.18 -7.45 -15.49
C PRO A 379 -6.21 -6.26 -15.57
N THR A 380 -6.25 -5.37 -14.59
CA THR A 380 -5.43 -4.16 -14.56
C THR A 380 -3.94 -4.46 -14.56
N ALA A 381 -3.55 -5.59 -13.94
CA ALA A 381 -2.21 -6.13 -13.99
C ALA A 381 -1.67 -6.30 -15.41
N LEU A 382 -2.54 -6.74 -16.34
CA LEU A 382 -2.22 -6.97 -17.74
C LEU A 382 -2.34 -5.70 -18.57
N ILE A 383 -3.37 -4.88 -18.32
CA ILE A 383 -3.57 -3.58 -18.99
C ILE A 383 -2.29 -2.74 -18.90
N TYR A 384 -1.73 -2.59 -17.70
CA TYR A 384 -0.55 -1.73 -17.48
C TYR A 384 0.79 -2.46 -17.58
N ARG A 385 0.83 -3.71 -18.07
CA ARG A 385 2.11 -4.45 -18.19
C ARG A 385 3.11 -3.73 -19.08
N LEU A 386 2.66 -3.22 -20.22
CA LEU A 386 3.53 -2.51 -21.16
C LEU A 386 4.15 -1.25 -20.53
N VAL A 387 3.36 -0.51 -19.74
CA VAL A 387 3.85 0.67 -19.00
C VAL A 387 4.98 0.26 -18.05
N ARG A 388 4.82 -0.85 -17.31
CA ARG A 388 5.89 -1.36 -16.44
C ARG A 388 7.12 -1.79 -17.23
N GLN A 389 6.95 -2.45 -18.38
CA GLN A 389 8.07 -2.83 -19.24
C GLN A 389 8.85 -1.62 -19.76
N HIS A 390 8.17 -0.51 -20.05
CA HIS A 390 8.81 0.77 -20.40
C HIS A 390 9.55 1.39 -19.21
N ILE A 391 8.98 1.32 -17.99
CA ILE A 391 9.70 1.72 -16.77
C ILE A 391 10.97 0.88 -16.61
N TYR A 392 10.90 -0.45 -16.81
CA TYR A 392 12.07 -1.32 -16.72
C TYR A 392 13.13 -0.94 -17.75
N SER A 393 12.75 -0.50 -18.95
CA SER A 393 13.70 0.00 -19.96
C SER A 393 14.43 1.26 -19.49
N LEU A 394 13.72 2.24 -18.94
CA LEU A 394 14.34 3.45 -18.38
C LEU A 394 15.29 3.11 -17.21
N VAL A 395 14.82 2.26 -16.31
CA VAL A 395 15.51 1.94 -15.05
C VAL A 395 16.74 1.07 -15.28
N LEU A 396 16.65 0.05 -16.14
CA LEU A 396 17.76 -0.86 -16.45
C LEU A 396 18.67 -0.32 -17.57
N GLY A 397 18.32 0.82 -18.17
CA GLY A 397 19.03 1.41 -19.30
C GLY A 397 19.02 0.49 -20.53
N ALA A 398 17.84 -0.01 -20.91
CA ALA A 398 17.65 -0.83 -22.12
C ALA A 398 17.16 0.05 -23.28
N ARG A 399 18.10 0.52 -24.11
CA ARG A 399 17.84 1.54 -25.14
C ARG A 399 17.48 0.99 -26.51
N SER A 400 17.78 -0.28 -26.75
CA SER A 400 17.42 -1.01 -27.98
C SER A 400 16.86 -2.40 -27.66
N VAL A 401 16.28 -3.06 -28.66
CA VAL A 401 15.71 -4.42 -28.49
C VAL A 401 16.82 -5.42 -28.14
N GLU A 402 18.00 -5.26 -28.75
CA GLU A 402 19.19 -6.05 -28.46
C GLU A 402 19.65 -5.83 -27.01
N GLU A 403 19.76 -4.58 -26.55
CA GLU A 403 20.12 -4.28 -25.17
C GLU A 403 19.10 -4.83 -24.17
N ALA A 404 17.79 -4.69 -24.46
CA ALA A 404 16.72 -5.21 -23.61
C ALA A 404 16.77 -6.73 -23.45
N SER A 405 17.22 -7.45 -24.48
CA SER A 405 17.40 -8.90 -24.41
C SER A 405 18.55 -9.33 -23.48
N MET A 406 19.54 -8.45 -23.28
CA MET A 406 20.69 -8.67 -22.40
C MET A 406 20.44 -8.22 -20.95
N LYS A 407 19.42 -7.40 -20.71
CA LYS A 407 19.08 -6.95 -19.35
C LYS A 407 18.39 -8.05 -18.53
N PRO A 408 18.56 -8.04 -17.20
CA PRO A 408 17.84 -8.95 -16.32
C PRO A 408 16.33 -8.79 -16.45
N LYS A 409 15.59 -9.89 -16.28
CA LYS A 409 14.13 -9.89 -16.23
C LYS A 409 13.66 -9.57 -14.83
N VAL A 410 12.61 -8.77 -14.72
CA VAL A 410 11.97 -8.43 -13.43
C VAL A 410 10.98 -9.52 -13.04
N LYS A 411 11.01 -9.96 -11.79
CA LYS A 411 10.11 -10.97 -11.20
C LYS A 411 8.80 -10.31 -10.77
N GLU A 412 7.72 -10.50 -11.53
CA GLU A 412 6.41 -9.91 -11.25
C GLU A 412 5.45 -10.87 -10.52
N TRP A 413 5.06 -10.50 -9.29
CA TRP A 413 4.01 -11.16 -8.49
C TRP A 413 2.69 -10.37 -8.58
N MET A 414 1.94 -10.61 -9.64
CA MET A 414 0.76 -9.83 -10.00
C MET A 414 -0.54 -10.55 -9.64
N VAL A 415 -1.34 -10.00 -8.73
CA VAL A 415 -2.61 -10.62 -8.34
C VAL A 415 -3.71 -10.24 -9.33
N TYR A 416 -4.27 -11.23 -10.02
CA TYR A 416 -5.44 -11.09 -10.88
C TYR A 416 -6.17 -12.42 -11.03
N HIS A 417 -7.42 -12.38 -11.49
CA HIS A 417 -8.21 -13.59 -11.73
C HIS A 417 -7.52 -14.52 -12.75
N GLY A 418 -7.32 -15.78 -12.38
CA GLY A 418 -6.64 -16.77 -13.21
C GLY A 418 -5.13 -16.93 -12.95
N ASN A 419 -4.50 -16.04 -12.18
CA ASN A 419 -3.11 -16.24 -11.76
C ASN A 419 -3.03 -17.06 -10.46
N SER A 420 -2.35 -18.21 -10.49
CA SER A 420 -2.14 -19.06 -9.31
C SER A 420 -1.12 -18.50 -8.33
N LEU A 421 -0.23 -17.61 -8.79
CA LEU A 421 0.90 -17.09 -8.00
C LEU A 421 1.79 -18.20 -7.42
N ASN A 422 1.98 -19.30 -8.16
CA ASN A 422 2.94 -20.33 -7.78
C ASN A 422 4.40 -19.88 -8.04
N GLU A 423 4.60 -19.13 -9.11
CA GLU A 423 5.89 -18.59 -9.54
C GLU A 423 5.70 -17.14 -10.06
N PRO A 424 6.74 -16.30 -10.03
CA PRO A 424 6.66 -14.96 -10.60
C PRO A 424 6.70 -15.02 -12.13
N HIS A 425 6.02 -14.08 -12.79
CA HIS A 425 6.24 -13.87 -14.22
C HIS A 425 7.58 -13.15 -14.43
N LEU A 426 8.43 -13.69 -15.30
CA LEU A 426 9.70 -13.05 -15.66
C LEU A 426 9.49 -12.09 -16.83
N ILE A 427 9.49 -10.79 -16.55
CA ILE A 427 9.13 -9.75 -17.52
C ILE A 427 10.39 -9.01 -18.00
N SER A 428 10.58 -8.98 -19.33
CA SER A 428 11.65 -8.20 -19.97
C SER A 428 11.25 -6.74 -20.14
N ALA A 429 12.25 -5.87 -20.09
CA ALA A 429 12.11 -4.48 -20.50
C ALA A 429 11.70 -4.38 -21.98
N VAL A 430 10.95 -3.34 -22.33
CA VAL A 430 10.62 -2.97 -23.71
C VAL A 430 11.18 -1.57 -23.94
N PRO A 431 12.08 -1.37 -24.92
CA PRO A 431 12.62 -0.05 -25.22
C PRO A 431 11.55 0.95 -25.63
N LEU A 432 11.70 2.19 -25.17
CA LEU A 432 10.84 3.29 -25.57
C LEU A 432 11.08 3.69 -27.03
N THR A 433 10.00 3.98 -27.76
CA THR A 433 10.08 4.59 -29.09
C THR A 433 10.07 6.11 -28.93
N LEU A 434 11.26 6.72 -28.93
CA LEU A 434 11.45 8.17 -28.78
C LEU A 434 12.21 8.77 -29.97
N PRO A 435 11.89 10.01 -30.39
CA PRO A 435 12.70 10.71 -31.38
C PRO A 435 14.06 11.13 -30.79
N GLY A 436 15.15 10.83 -31.50
CA GLY A 436 16.51 11.23 -31.12
C GLY A 436 17.22 10.23 -30.22
N VAL A 437 18.16 10.70 -29.37
CA VAL A 437 19.02 9.83 -28.57
C VAL A 437 18.21 9.11 -27.50
N PRO A 438 18.30 7.77 -27.40
CA PRO A 438 17.67 7.02 -26.31
C PRO A 438 18.20 7.48 -24.95
N LEU A 439 17.29 7.66 -23.99
CA LEU A 439 17.62 8.07 -22.63
C LEU A 439 17.33 6.94 -21.65
N ASP A 440 18.10 6.89 -20.58
CA ASP A 440 17.80 6.11 -19.39
C ASP A 440 17.37 7.03 -18.25
N MET A 441 16.98 6.43 -17.13
CA MET A 441 16.55 7.16 -15.94
C MET A 441 17.64 8.10 -15.41
N TYR A 442 18.90 7.67 -15.38
CA TYR A 442 20.00 8.49 -14.87
C TYR A 442 20.16 9.78 -15.70
N GLY A 443 20.16 9.68 -17.03
CA GLY A 443 20.24 10.84 -17.93
C GLY A 443 19.04 11.79 -17.80
N LEU A 444 17.84 11.26 -17.58
CA LEU A 444 16.64 12.07 -17.32
C LEU A 444 16.71 12.81 -16.00
N TRP A 445 17.32 12.23 -14.97
CA TRP A 445 17.38 12.82 -13.63
C TRP A 445 18.45 13.90 -13.49
N GLN A 446 19.58 13.78 -14.18
CA GLN A 446 20.71 14.71 -14.08
C GLN A 446 20.48 16.05 -14.78
N SER A 447 19.54 16.13 -15.72
CA SER A 447 19.40 17.29 -16.60
C SER A 447 18.25 18.21 -16.15
N GLU A 448 18.57 19.40 -15.64
CA GLU A 448 17.58 20.41 -15.24
C GLU A 448 16.81 20.98 -16.45
N ASP A 449 17.45 21.08 -17.62
CA ASP A 449 16.92 21.78 -18.81
C ASP A 449 16.25 20.85 -19.84
N MET A 450 15.60 19.78 -19.38
CA MET A 450 15.06 18.69 -20.23
C MET A 450 13.55 18.46 -20.06
N SER A 451 12.77 19.47 -19.69
CA SER A 451 11.33 19.35 -19.42
C SER A 451 10.55 18.67 -20.55
N ASP A 452 10.76 19.09 -21.79
CA ASP A 452 10.16 18.50 -22.99
C ASP A 452 10.55 17.03 -23.16
N ARG A 453 11.81 16.69 -22.92
CA ARG A 453 12.34 15.33 -23.04
C ARG A 453 11.80 14.39 -21.97
N LYS A 454 11.69 14.86 -20.72
CA LYS A 454 11.05 14.14 -19.62
C LYS A 454 9.58 13.86 -19.93
N MET A 455 8.87 14.85 -20.47
CA MET A 455 7.48 14.71 -20.90
C MET A 455 7.32 13.74 -22.09
N GLN A 456 8.22 13.78 -23.07
CA GLN A 456 8.23 12.80 -24.18
C GLN A 456 8.45 11.38 -23.65
N ALA A 457 9.42 11.17 -22.77
CA ALA A 457 9.68 9.88 -22.15
C ALA A 457 8.45 9.38 -21.37
N PHE A 458 7.82 10.25 -20.60
CA PHE A 458 6.59 9.94 -19.87
C PHE A 458 5.48 9.47 -20.81
N LEU A 459 5.20 10.23 -21.88
CA LEU A 459 4.16 9.86 -22.84
C LEU A 459 4.51 8.57 -23.60
N ALA A 460 5.77 8.38 -23.94
CA ALA A 460 6.24 7.16 -24.59
C ALA A 460 6.05 5.92 -23.71
N CYS A 461 6.14 6.02 -22.37
CA CYS A 461 5.79 4.91 -21.48
C CYS A 461 4.33 4.44 -21.64
N PHE A 462 3.44 5.31 -22.14
CA PHE A 462 2.04 4.99 -22.44
C PHE A 462 1.77 4.83 -23.95
N ASP A 463 2.80 4.68 -24.80
CA ASP A 463 2.67 4.69 -26.28
C ASP A 463 2.00 5.95 -26.84
N LEU A 464 2.20 7.11 -26.22
CA LEU A 464 1.61 8.40 -26.61
C LEU A 464 2.65 9.43 -27.09
N ALA A 465 3.84 8.97 -27.47
CA ALA A 465 4.95 9.85 -27.85
C ALA A 465 4.61 10.76 -29.06
N ASP A 466 3.80 10.26 -29.99
CA ASP A 466 3.30 10.97 -31.17
C ASP A 466 2.34 12.12 -30.83
N MET A 467 1.68 12.06 -29.67
CA MET A 467 0.75 13.10 -29.21
C MET A 467 1.42 14.21 -28.40
N PHE A 468 2.77 14.24 -28.32
CA PHE A 468 3.52 15.19 -27.49
C PHE A 468 3.07 16.65 -27.63
N GLN A 469 2.91 17.16 -28.85
CA GLN A 469 2.53 18.56 -29.07
C GLN A 469 1.12 18.88 -28.53
N ILE A 470 0.19 17.92 -28.68
CA ILE A 470 -1.17 18.06 -28.14
C ILE A 470 -1.10 18.10 -26.63
N PHE A 471 -0.40 17.15 -26.01
CA PHE A 471 -0.26 17.08 -24.55
C PHE A 471 0.47 18.28 -23.96
N LYS A 472 1.46 18.83 -24.66
CA LYS A 472 2.19 20.04 -24.24
C LYS A 472 1.30 21.28 -24.17
N SER A 473 0.24 21.33 -24.99
CA SER A 473 -0.74 22.41 -24.96
C SER A 473 -1.82 22.26 -23.87
N LEU A 474 -1.91 21.09 -23.21
CA LEU A 474 -2.93 20.85 -22.20
C LEU A 474 -2.61 21.58 -20.90
N GLN A 475 -3.67 22.00 -20.20
CA GLN A 475 -3.53 22.48 -18.83
C GLN A 475 -3.01 21.33 -17.94
N PRO A 476 -2.08 21.59 -16.99
CA PRO A 476 -1.51 20.56 -16.13
C PRO A 476 -2.56 19.68 -15.45
N ALA A 477 -3.67 20.29 -15.00
CA ALA A 477 -4.78 19.59 -14.34
C ALA A 477 -5.47 18.52 -15.20
N HIS A 478 -5.37 18.59 -16.53
CA HIS A 478 -6.02 17.65 -17.45
C HIS A 478 -5.09 16.57 -17.98
N LEU A 479 -3.77 16.74 -17.82
CA LEU A 479 -2.77 15.90 -18.46
C LEU A 479 -2.86 14.45 -18.01
N ALA A 480 -2.91 14.24 -16.69
CA ALA A 480 -3.00 12.92 -16.07
C ALA A 480 -4.24 12.15 -16.55
N LEU A 481 -5.40 12.81 -16.46
CA LEU A 481 -6.69 12.29 -16.90
C LEU A 481 -6.65 11.86 -18.37
N CYS A 482 -6.14 12.73 -19.24
CA CYS A 482 -6.15 12.48 -20.67
C CYS A 482 -5.12 11.43 -21.09
N CYS A 483 -3.94 11.43 -20.49
CA CYS A 483 -2.91 10.41 -20.72
C CYS A 483 -3.49 9.04 -20.42
N LEU A 484 -4.10 8.89 -19.24
CA LEU A 484 -4.63 7.63 -18.80
C LEU A 484 -5.82 7.16 -19.63
N LEU A 485 -6.78 8.05 -19.92
CA LEU A 485 -7.94 7.69 -20.74
C LEU A 485 -7.55 7.34 -22.17
N ARG A 486 -6.64 8.11 -22.77
CA ARG A 486 -6.13 7.82 -24.11
C ARG A 486 -5.42 6.48 -24.16
N TYR A 487 -4.59 6.17 -23.16
CA TYR A 487 -3.98 4.85 -23.02
C TYR A 487 -5.04 3.76 -22.91
N CYS A 488 -6.02 3.91 -22.02
CA CYS A 488 -7.06 2.91 -21.81
C CYS A 488 -7.89 2.67 -23.08
N VAL A 489 -8.26 3.72 -23.82
CA VAL A 489 -8.97 3.60 -25.11
C VAL A 489 -8.24 2.72 -26.10
N THR A 490 -6.91 2.78 -26.13
CA THR A 490 -6.10 1.96 -27.06
C THR A 490 -5.86 0.55 -26.56
N LYS A 491 -5.80 0.34 -25.24
CA LYS A 491 -5.41 -0.95 -24.64
C LYS A 491 -6.56 -1.80 -24.09
N VAL A 492 -7.76 -1.24 -23.95
CA VAL A 492 -8.93 -1.91 -23.36
C VAL A 492 -10.04 -2.04 -24.40
N PRO A 493 -10.14 -3.19 -25.12
CA PRO A 493 -11.09 -3.36 -26.21
C PRO A 493 -12.56 -3.22 -25.81
N GLY A 494 -12.88 -3.51 -24.54
CA GLY A 494 -14.25 -3.44 -24.03
C GLY A 494 -14.70 -2.06 -23.58
N LEU A 495 -13.87 -1.00 -23.66
CA LEU A 495 -14.31 0.35 -23.31
C LEU A 495 -15.26 0.93 -24.36
N CYS A 496 -16.37 1.52 -23.90
CA CYS A 496 -17.30 2.25 -24.75
C CYS A 496 -17.17 3.77 -24.57
N LEU A 497 -17.82 4.54 -25.46
CA LEU A 497 -17.82 6.01 -25.36
C LEU A 497 -18.43 6.50 -24.05
N ALA A 498 -19.50 5.87 -23.57
CA ALA A 498 -20.15 6.25 -22.31
C ALA A 498 -19.24 6.04 -21.08
N ASP A 499 -18.36 5.02 -21.09
CA ASP A 499 -17.36 4.82 -20.03
C ASP A 499 -16.40 6.02 -19.95
N ILE A 500 -15.92 6.48 -21.11
CA ILE A 500 -14.98 7.62 -21.23
C ILE A 500 -15.68 8.92 -20.82
N GLN A 501 -16.92 9.12 -21.28
CA GLN A 501 -17.73 10.28 -20.89
C GLN A 501 -17.92 10.35 -19.38
N ALA A 502 -18.23 9.23 -18.73
CA ALA A 502 -18.41 9.17 -17.29
C ALA A 502 -17.12 9.49 -16.51
N LEU A 503 -15.98 8.92 -16.92
CA LEU A 503 -14.68 9.16 -16.29
C LEU A 503 -14.20 10.61 -16.45
N LEU A 504 -14.42 11.22 -17.62
CA LEU A 504 -14.13 12.65 -17.85
C LEU A 504 -15.07 13.54 -17.04
N ALA A 505 -16.38 13.27 -17.09
CA ALA A 505 -17.38 14.10 -16.45
C ALA A 505 -17.23 14.13 -14.93
N GLN A 506 -16.92 12.98 -14.31
CA GLN A 506 -16.70 12.93 -12.87
C GLN A 506 -15.46 13.74 -12.47
N ALA A 507 -14.34 13.64 -13.22
CA ALA A 507 -13.11 14.37 -12.91
C ALA A 507 -13.30 15.89 -13.04
N LEU A 508 -13.99 16.34 -14.11
CA LEU A 508 -14.28 17.77 -14.31
C LEU A 508 -15.27 18.34 -13.29
N CYS A 509 -16.22 17.53 -12.81
CA CYS A 509 -17.12 17.95 -11.73
C CYS A 509 -16.42 17.99 -10.38
N LEU A 510 -15.52 17.03 -10.11
CA LEU A 510 -14.81 16.87 -8.85
C LEU A 510 -13.99 18.11 -8.46
N SER A 511 -13.40 18.82 -9.44
CA SER A 511 -12.60 20.03 -9.20
C SER A 511 -13.39 21.13 -8.47
N SER A 512 -14.72 21.14 -8.62
CA SER A 512 -15.63 22.13 -8.02
C SER A 512 -16.32 21.67 -6.74
N MET A 513 -15.99 20.48 -6.22
CA MET A 513 -16.68 19.86 -5.08
C MET A 513 -15.73 19.59 -3.91
N ASP A 514 -16.20 19.81 -2.69
CA ASP A 514 -15.47 19.43 -1.47
C ASP A 514 -15.92 18.06 -0.93
N ALA A 515 -15.32 17.61 0.17
CA ALA A 515 -15.67 16.33 0.79
C ALA A 515 -17.12 16.26 1.27
N LYS A 516 -17.71 17.38 1.68
CA LYS A 516 -19.09 17.44 2.15
C LYS A 516 -20.06 17.35 0.97
N ASP A 517 -19.79 18.11 -0.10
CA ASP A 517 -20.58 18.05 -1.34
C ASP A 517 -20.66 16.62 -1.90
N LEU A 518 -19.56 15.88 -1.81
CA LEU A 518 -19.47 14.48 -2.28
C LEU A 518 -20.19 13.51 -1.34
N ALA A 519 -20.06 13.69 -0.02
CA ALA A 519 -20.77 12.89 0.96
C ALA A 519 -22.30 13.01 0.79
N ASP A 520 -22.77 14.24 0.51
CA ASP A 520 -24.17 14.62 0.32
C ASP A 520 -24.75 14.26 -1.07
N LEU A 521 -23.94 13.69 -1.98
CA LEU A 521 -24.42 13.21 -3.27
C LEU A 521 -25.55 12.19 -3.10
N PRO A 522 -26.58 12.22 -3.99
CA PRO A 522 -27.66 11.26 -3.94
C PRO A 522 -27.13 9.84 -4.14
N GLY A 523 -27.74 8.88 -3.44
CA GLY A 523 -27.46 7.47 -3.66
C GLY A 523 -27.81 7.06 -5.09
N SER A 524 -26.92 6.31 -5.74
CA SER A 524 -27.17 5.67 -7.03
C SER A 524 -27.01 4.16 -6.90
N PRO A 525 -27.74 3.34 -7.70
CA PRO A 525 -27.47 1.92 -7.79
C PRO A 525 -25.99 1.68 -8.13
N VAL A 526 -25.34 0.75 -7.48
CA VAL A 526 -23.93 0.45 -7.75
C VAL A 526 -23.86 -0.48 -8.96
N ALA A 527 -23.28 -0.01 -10.07
CA ALA A 527 -23.04 -0.82 -11.25
C ALA A 527 -21.72 -1.62 -11.08
N PRO A 528 -21.75 -2.97 -11.18
CA PRO A 528 -20.54 -3.82 -11.09
C PRO A 528 -19.44 -3.39 -12.05
N ARG A 529 -19.79 -3.14 -13.32
CA ARG A 529 -18.84 -2.69 -14.34
C ARG A 529 -18.17 -1.37 -13.95
N ALA A 530 -18.93 -0.40 -13.42
CA ALA A 530 -18.37 0.87 -12.97
C ALA A 530 -17.45 0.71 -11.74
N VAL A 531 -17.69 -0.26 -10.87
CA VAL A 531 -16.73 -0.60 -9.80
C VAL A 531 -15.38 -1.02 -10.40
N HIS A 532 -15.40 -1.93 -11.38
CA HIS A 532 -14.19 -2.39 -12.07
C HIS A 532 -13.49 -1.22 -12.80
N LEU A 533 -14.23 -0.42 -13.57
CA LEU A 533 -13.67 0.74 -14.28
C LEU A 533 -13.02 1.76 -13.34
N GLY A 534 -13.67 2.07 -12.20
CA GLY A 534 -13.11 2.98 -11.20
C GLY A 534 -11.81 2.44 -10.61
N SER A 535 -11.80 1.16 -10.28
CA SER A 535 -10.60 0.44 -9.82
C SER A 535 -9.46 0.45 -10.85
N MET A 536 -9.78 0.23 -12.12
CA MET A 536 -8.84 0.31 -13.25
C MET A 536 -8.24 1.70 -13.41
N PHE A 537 -9.08 2.74 -13.31
CA PHE A 537 -8.64 4.12 -13.42
C PHE A 537 -7.71 4.52 -12.26
N VAL A 538 -8.10 4.22 -11.02
CA VAL A 538 -7.26 4.49 -9.83
C VAL A 538 -5.94 3.74 -9.88
N ARG A 539 -5.93 2.49 -10.38
CA ARG A 539 -4.70 1.74 -10.62
C ARG A 539 -3.80 2.45 -11.64
N GLY A 540 -4.39 3.02 -12.68
CA GLY A 540 -3.71 3.84 -13.67
C GLY A 540 -3.06 5.09 -13.11
N LEU A 541 -3.71 5.76 -12.14
CA LEU A 541 -3.10 6.90 -11.44
C LEU A 541 -1.81 6.52 -10.70
N TYR A 542 -1.77 5.33 -10.10
CA TYR A 542 -0.53 4.80 -9.52
C TYR A 542 0.55 4.55 -10.58
N MET A 543 0.17 4.13 -11.79
CA MET A 543 1.12 3.99 -12.90
C MET A 543 1.62 5.32 -13.42
N LEU A 544 0.78 6.35 -13.50
CA LEU A 544 1.24 7.71 -13.81
C LEU A 544 2.30 8.17 -12.81
N LEU A 545 2.12 7.90 -11.51
CA LEU A 545 3.13 8.22 -10.50
C LEU A 545 4.44 7.48 -10.70
N ALA A 546 4.39 6.16 -10.98
CA ALA A 546 5.58 5.36 -11.21
C ALA A 546 6.34 5.80 -12.48
N VAL A 547 5.62 6.19 -13.54
CA VAL A 547 6.23 6.74 -14.75
C VAL A 547 6.78 8.14 -14.52
N ASN A 548 6.04 9.02 -13.83
CA ASN A 548 6.50 10.37 -13.47
C ASN A 548 7.83 10.27 -12.72
N ALA A 549 7.90 9.35 -11.78
CA ALA A 549 9.08 8.98 -11.04
C ALA A 549 10.26 8.56 -11.94
N ALA A 550 10.08 7.52 -12.75
CA ALA A 550 11.11 7.03 -13.66
C ALA A 550 11.59 8.10 -14.66
N CYS A 551 10.73 9.06 -15.03
CA CYS A 551 11.04 10.11 -16.00
C CYS A 551 11.66 11.38 -15.38
N GLY A 552 11.94 11.41 -14.08
CA GLY A 552 12.53 12.58 -13.42
C GLY A 552 11.54 13.70 -13.13
N GLU A 553 10.30 13.31 -12.82
CA GLU A 553 9.19 14.15 -12.34
C GLU A 553 8.82 15.31 -13.28
N PRO A 554 8.47 15.06 -14.56
CA PRO A 554 7.98 16.10 -15.47
C PRO A 554 6.69 16.79 -15.01
N PHE A 555 5.94 16.17 -14.10
CA PHE A 555 4.68 16.71 -13.57
C PHE A 555 4.70 16.82 -12.06
N GLU A 556 4.00 17.84 -11.55
CA GLU A 556 3.72 17.95 -10.12
C GLU A 556 2.91 16.76 -9.64
N GLN A 557 3.35 16.17 -8.53
CA GLN A 557 2.74 14.97 -7.96
C GLN A 557 1.25 15.20 -7.64
N GLU A 558 0.87 16.38 -7.13
CA GLU A 558 -0.51 16.70 -6.75
C GLU A 558 -1.51 16.48 -7.90
N GLY A 559 -1.13 16.85 -9.13
CA GLY A 559 -1.94 16.66 -10.33
C GLY A 559 -2.16 15.19 -10.74
N LEU A 560 -1.48 14.24 -10.09
CA LEU A 560 -1.58 12.80 -10.33
C LEU A 560 -2.38 12.08 -9.21
N MET A 561 -2.81 12.81 -8.18
CA MET A 561 -3.43 12.23 -7.00
C MET A 561 -4.91 11.87 -7.22
N PRO A 562 -5.40 10.76 -6.61
CA PRO A 562 -6.78 10.34 -6.79
C PRO A 562 -7.78 11.34 -6.19
N TRP A 563 -7.44 12.06 -5.12
CA TRP A 563 -8.30 13.11 -4.56
C TRP A 563 -8.46 14.34 -5.46
N MET A 564 -7.68 14.44 -6.54
CA MET A 564 -7.82 15.47 -7.57
C MET A 564 -8.62 14.98 -8.79
N LEU A 565 -8.61 13.67 -9.06
CA LEU A 565 -9.05 13.13 -10.35
C LEU A 565 -10.19 12.11 -10.27
N PHE A 566 -10.48 11.53 -9.11
CA PHE A 566 -11.47 10.47 -9.00
C PHE A 566 -12.29 10.52 -7.71
N ASP A 567 -13.60 10.37 -7.84
CA ASP A 567 -14.51 10.11 -6.74
C ASP A 567 -15.53 9.04 -7.11
N GLY A 568 -15.67 8.01 -6.29
CA GLY A 568 -16.44 6.82 -6.63
C GLY A 568 -17.94 7.06 -6.71
N LYS A 569 -18.52 7.83 -5.78
CA LYS A 569 -19.96 8.15 -5.80
C LYS A 569 -20.31 9.01 -6.99
N LEU A 570 -19.51 10.05 -7.21
CA LEU A 570 -19.66 10.91 -8.36
C LEU A 570 -19.51 10.12 -9.67
N PHE A 571 -18.56 9.19 -9.73
CA PHE A 571 -18.38 8.34 -10.90
C PHE A 571 -19.59 7.45 -11.17
N GLN A 572 -20.15 6.77 -10.18
CA GLN A 572 -21.38 5.96 -10.37
C GLN A 572 -22.54 6.82 -10.89
N LEU A 573 -22.73 8.03 -10.35
CA LEU A 573 -23.74 8.96 -10.84
C LEU A 573 -23.53 9.33 -12.31
N LYS A 574 -22.29 9.72 -12.68
CA LYS A 574 -21.95 10.07 -14.08
C LYS A 574 -22.00 8.87 -15.02
N TYR A 575 -21.67 7.69 -14.52
CA TYR A 575 -21.76 6.44 -15.25
C TYR A 575 -23.19 6.15 -15.70
N HIS A 576 -24.16 6.21 -14.78
CA HIS A 576 -25.58 6.03 -15.10
C HIS A 576 -26.10 7.11 -16.04
N GLN A 577 -25.70 8.37 -15.83
CA GLN A 577 -26.10 9.46 -16.73
C GLN A 577 -25.59 9.21 -18.16
N ALA A 578 -24.33 8.85 -18.33
CA ALA A 578 -23.73 8.60 -19.64
C ALA A 578 -24.36 7.39 -20.34
N HIS A 579 -24.58 6.28 -19.60
CA HIS A 579 -25.11 5.04 -20.17
C HIS A 579 -26.62 5.08 -20.47
N ASN A 580 -27.37 6.01 -19.87
CA ASN A 580 -28.78 6.24 -20.19
C ASN A 580 -28.98 7.31 -21.29
N SER A 581 -27.96 7.54 -22.13
CA SER A 581 -27.97 8.52 -23.24
C SER A 581 -28.35 9.93 -22.80
N SER A 582 -27.92 10.35 -21.60
CA SER A 582 -28.18 11.71 -21.13
C SER A 582 -27.42 12.73 -21.98
N SER A 583 -28.03 13.89 -22.22
CA SER A 583 -27.39 15.00 -22.93
C SER A 583 -26.06 15.43 -22.26
N PRO A 584 -25.11 16.02 -23.01
CA PRO A 584 -23.92 16.68 -22.46
C PRO A 584 -24.18 17.53 -21.23
N THR A 585 -25.24 18.34 -21.32
CA THR A 585 -25.67 19.28 -20.29
C THR A 585 -26.15 18.61 -19.01
N ALA A 586 -26.50 17.31 -19.05
CA ALA A 586 -26.83 16.54 -17.86
C ALA A 586 -25.57 15.99 -17.14
N LEU A 587 -24.47 15.79 -17.88
CA LEU A 587 -23.21 15.28 -17.32
C LEU A 587 -22.41 16.36 -16.59
N LEU A 588 -22.58 17.64 -16.93
CA LEU A 588 -21.74 18.73 -16.45
C LEU A 588 -22.57 19.89 -15.93
N LYS A 589 -22.05 20.62 -14.94
CA LYS A 589 -22.81 21.67 -14.23
C LYS A 589 -22.70 23.03 -14.93
N THR A 590 -21.61 23.31 -15.65
CA THR A 590 -21.32 24.63 -16.21
C THR A 590 -21.01 24.59 -17.71
N LYS A 591 -21.20 25.74 -18.39
CA LYS A 591 -20.83 25.90 -19.81
C LYS A 591 -19.33 25.76 -20.05
N GLU A 592 -18.51 26.24 -19.11
CA GLU A 592 -17.06 26.10 -19.18
C GLU A 592 -16.63 24.64 -19.12
N GLN A 593 -17.19 23.86 -18.18
CA GLN A 593 -16.95 22.42 -18.11
C GLN A 593 -17.35 21.71 -19.41
N LEU A 594 -18.47 22.10 -20.03
CA LEU A 594 -18.92 21.53 -21.30
C LEU A 594 -17.91 21.76 -22.44
N GLN A 595 -17.36 22.97 -22.54
CA GLN A 595 -16.36 23.29 -23.55
C GLN A 595 -15.07 22.49 -23.34
N ILE A 596 -14.58 22.44 -22.09
CA ILE A 596 -13.39 21.67 -21.73
C ILE A 596 -13.64 20.19 -22.05
N PHE A 597 -14.78 19.65 -21.62
CA PHE A 597 -15.15 18.25 -21.85
C PHE A 597 -15.14 17.88 -23.33
N GLY A 598 -15.74 18.70 -24.20
CA GLY A 598 -15.76 18.44 -25.65
C GLY A 598 -14.35 18.28 -26.22
N ASN A 599 -13.47 19.22 -25.89
CA ASN A 599 -12.07 19.22 -26.35
C ASN A 599 -11.31 17.98 -25.84
N LEU A 600 -11.44 17.65 -24.55
CA LEU A 600 -10.74 16.51 -23.95
C LEU A 600 -11.30 15.18 -24.45
N PHE A 601 -12.61 15.07 -24.63
CA PHE A 601 -13.28 13.87 -25.12
C PHE A 601 -12.86 13.55 -26.55
N GLU A 602 -12.86 14.55 -27.45
CA GLU A 602 -12.37 14.38 -28.82
C GLU A 602 -10.90 13.92 -28.83
N MET A 603 -10.05 14.55 -28.02
CA MET A 603 -8.65 14.18 -27.91
C MET A 603 -8.43 12.74 -27.41
N CYS A 604 -9.21 12.29 -26.42
CA CYS A 604 -9.12 10.90 -25.93
C CYS A 604 -9.59 9.88 -26.99
N THR A 605 -10.56 10.25 -27.84
CA THR A 605 -11.31 9.33 -28.72
C THR A 605 -10.97 9.41 -30.22
N SER A 606 -10.07 10.31 -30.64
CA SER A 606 -9.76 10.61 -32.04
C SER A 606 -9.03 9.51 -32.85
N ALA A 607 -8.83 8.30 -32.31
CA ALA A 607 -8.34 7.12 -33.06
C ALA A 607 -9.26 5.92 -32.81
N PRO A 608 -9.28 4.87 -33.66
CA PRO A 608 -10.52 4.17 -34.00
C PRO A 608 -11.06 3.33 -32.84
N LEU A 609 -12.04 3.88 -32.12
CA LEU A 609 -13.03 3.10 -31.41
C LEU A 609 -13.92 2.41 -32.46
N ARG A 610 -14.08 1.08 -32.34
CA ARG A 610 -14.98 0.27 -33.17
C ARG A 610 -16.36 0.92 -33.22
N ASP A 611 -16.89 1.03 -34.42
CA ASP A 611 -18.06 1.85 -34.74
C ASP A 611 -19.33 1.41 -34.03
N ASN A 612 -19.95 2.35 -33.33
CA ASN A 612 -21.39 2.54 -33.28
C ASN A 612 -21.65 3.99 -33.68
N ASP A 613 -22.04 4.19 -34.94
CA ASP A 613 -22.10 5.47 -35.65
C ASP A 613 -23.18 6.45 -35.15
N SER A 614 -24.05 6.02 -34.24
CA SER A 614 -25.16 6.84 -33.72
C SER A 614 -24.74 7.85 -32.66
N ASP A 615 -23.70 7.57 -31.86
CA ASP A 615 -23.27 8.47 -30.78
C ASP A 615 -22.28 9.54 -31.26
N LYS A 616 -21.39 9.24 -32.22
CA LYS A 616 -20.44 10.23 -32.75
C LYS A 616 -21.14 11.39 -33.48
N THR A 617 -22.29 11.15 -34.10
CA THR A 617 -23.04 12.11 -34.91
C THR A 617 -23.84 13.11 -34.08
N CYS A 618 -24.43 12.71 -32.95
CA CYS A 618 -25.18 13.61 -32.07
C CYS A 618 -24.30 14.73 -31.51
N TRP A 619 -23.06 14.41 -31.13
CA TRP A 619 -22.14 15.32 -30.44
C TRP A 619 -21.34 16.23 -31.38
N ARG A 620 -20.90 15.71 -32.54
CA ARG A 620 -20.29 16.55 -33.60
C ARG A 620 -21.25 17.64 -34.08
N SER A 621 -22.55 17.34 -34.11
CA SER A 621 -23.59 18.32 -34.47
C SER A 621 -23.83 19.39 -33.39
N TRP A 622 -23.41 19.15 -32.14
CA TRP A 622 -23.59 20.07 -31.02
C TRP A 622 -22.38 20.99 -30.85
N ALA A 623 -21.15 20.45 -30.91
CA ALA A 623 -19.91 21.24 -30.84
C ALA A 623 -19.81 22.27 -31.96
N THR A 624 -20.29 21.93 -33.16
CA THR A 624 -20.37 22.84 -34.33
C THR A 624 -21.48 23.88 -34.23
N ARG A 625 -22.44 23.75 -33.29
CA ARG A 625 -23.50 24.74 -33.03
C ARG A 625 -23.14 25.72 -31.92
N THR A 626 -22.04 25.49 -31.20
CA THR A 626 -21.60 26.32 -30.06
C THR A 626 -20.27 27.03 -30.27
N SER A 627 -19.61 26.82 -31.41
CA SER A 627 -18.63 27.73 -32.01
C SER A 627 -19.33 28.81 -32.82
#